data_AF-A0A2V9H7H0-F1
#
_entry.id   AF-A0A2V9H7H0-F1
#
_cell.length_a   1.000
_cell.length_b   1.000
_cell.length_c   1.000
_cell.angle_alpha   90.00
_cell.angle_beta   90.00
_cell.angle_gamma   90.00
#
_symmetry.space_group_name_H-M   'P 1'
#
loop_
_entity.id
_entity.type
_entity.pdbx_description
1 polymer ?
#
loop_
_entity_poly.entity_id
_entity_poly.type
_entity_poly.pdbx_seq_one_letter_code
_entity_poly.pdbx_strand_id
1 'polypeptide(L)' 'MPRGGQPNVEMENILVVDDEEAIREVVSTMLESKGYRCTAVQNGRVAQDQVKKATPDLVLSDMIMPEMDDGARSHSPRSL' A
#
# COMPACT_ATOMS: atom_id res chain seq x y z
N MET A 1 41.70 3.88 -16.72
CA MET A 1 40.31 3.45 -16.99
C MET A 1 39.70 2.97 -15.68
N PRO A 2 38.87 3.75 -14.98
CA PRO A 2 38.15 3.21 -13.83
C PRO A 2 37.00 2.32 -14.33
N ARG A 3 37.04 1.03 -13.96
CA ARG A 3 35.81 0.23 -13.83
C ARG A 3 35.26 0.56 -12.45
N GLY A 4 34.01 0.97 -12.31
CA GLY A 4 33.45 1.12 -10.97
C GLY A 4 32.22 2.00 -10.93
N GLY A 5 31.08 1.36 -10.69
CA GLY A 5 29.78 2.00 -10.59
C GLY A 5 28.69 1.10 -11.16
N GLN A 6 28.65 -0.18 -10.75
CA GLN A 6 27.38 -0.88 -10.85
C GLN A 6 26.43 -0.10 -9.93
N PRO A 7 25.32 0.46 -10.43
CA PRO A 7 24.35 1.09 -9.55
C PRO A 7 23.96 0.04 -8.51
N ASN A 8 24.10 0.39 -7.24
CA ASN A 8 23.53 -0.42 -6.17
C ASN A 8 22.03 -0.39 -6.43
N VAL A 9 21.49 -1.44 -7.04
CA VAL A 9 20.04 -1.58 -7.22
C VAL A 9 19.52 -1.93 -5.84
N GLU A 10 19.39 -0.90 -5.00
CA GLU A 10 18.57 -0.96 -3.79
C GLU A 10 17.20 -1.43 -4.26
N MET A 11 16.78 -2.63 -3.83
CA MET A 11 15.45 -3.15 -4.19
C MET A 11 14.41 -2.11 -3.78
N GLU A 12 13.74 -1.50 -4.76
CA GLU A 12 12.83 -0.41 -4.47
C GLU A 12 11.65 -0.94 -3.63
N ASN A 13 11.37 -0.24 -2.53
CA ASN A 13 10.34 -0.58 -1.57
C ASN A 13 9.01 0.03 -2.00
N ILE A 14 8.04 -0.81 -2.32
CA ILE A 14 6.71 -0.39 -2.77
C ILE A 14 5.68 -0.69 -1.68
N LEU A 15 4.91 0.32 -1.28
CA LEU A 15 3.77 0.17 -0.38
C LEU A 15 2.48 0.05 -1.20
N VAL A 16 1.79 -1.09 -1.09
CA VAL A 16 0.52 -1.36 -1.77
C VAL A 16 -0.63 -1.18 -0.76
N VAL A 17 -1.61 -0.34 -1.11
CA VAL A 17 -2.75 0.02 -0.26
C VAL A 17 -4.06 -0.29 -0.99
N ASP A 18 -4.77 -1.30 -0.52
CA ASP A 18 -6.01 -1.77 -1.15
C ASP A 18 -6.82 -2.52 -0.08
N ASP A 19 -8.14 -2.36 -0.01
CA ASP A 19 -8.99 -3.05 0.98
C ASP A 19 -9.30 -4.49 0.58
N GLU A 20 -9.23 -4.83 -0.71
CA GLU A 20 -9.47 -6.16 -1.23
C GLU A 20 -8.21 -7.04 -1.15
N GLU A 21 -8.30 -8.13 -0.38
CA GLU A 21 -7.16 -9.05 -0.16
C GLU A 21 -6.65 -9.68 -1.46
N ALA A 22 -7.56 -10.11 -2.34
CA ALA A 22 -7.20 -10.72 -3.61
C ALA A 22 -6.37 -9.78 -4.50
N ILE A 23 -6.72 -8.48 -4.53
CA ILE A 23 -5.97 -7.49 -5.30
C ILE A 23 -4.60 -7.25 -4.66
N ARG A 24 -4.53 -7.07 -3.32
CA ARG A 24 -3.25 -6.93 -2.60
C ARG A 24 -2.29 -8.07 -2.90
N GLU A 25 -2.77 -9.31 -2.85
CA GLU A 25 -1.95 -10.49 -3.08
C GLU A 25 -1.43 -10.54 -4.52
N VAL A 26 -2.30 -10.33 -5.51
CA VAL A 26 -1.92 -10.36 -6.92
C VAL A 26 -0.90 -9.27 -7.23
N VAL A 27 -1.15 -8.04 -6.79
CA VAL A 27 -0.26 -6.90 -7.03
C VAL A 27 1.09 -7.11 -6.35
N SER A 28 1.10 -7.53 -5.09
CA SER A 28 2.35 -7.78 -4.35
C SER A 28 3.17 -8.89 -5.01
N THR A 29 2.52 -10.00 -5.36
CA THR A 29 3.19 -11.12 -6.05
C THR A 29 3.80 -10.70 -7.39
N MET A 30 3.08 -9.87 -8.16
CA MET A 30 3.57 -9.36 -9.44
C MET A 30 4.79 -8.44 -9.29
N LEU A 31 4.81 -7.59 -8.25
CA LEU A 31 5.90 -6.68 -7.98
C LEU A 31 7.13 -7.42 -7.42
N GLU A 32 6.92 -8.35 -6.49
CA GLU A 32 7.98 -9.21 -5.95
C GLU A 32 8.63 -10.07 -7.04
N SER A 33 7.85 -10.60 -7.98
CA SER A 33 8.34 -11.34 -9.16
C SER A 33 9.25 -10.49 -10.07
N LYS A 34 9.11 -9.16 -10.03
CA LYS A 34 9.96 -8.20 -10.76
C LYS A 34 11.20 -7.77 -9.97
N GLY A 35 11.39 -8.26 -8.76
CA GLY A 35 12.54 -7.93 -7.90
C GLY A 35 12.32 -6.74 -6.97
N TYR A 36 11.09 -6.23 -6.86
CA TYR A 36 10.76 -5.20 -5.88
C TYR A 36 10.49 -5.81 -4.51
N ARG A 37 10.64 -4.99 -3.47
CA ARG A 37 10.21 -5.37 -2.13
C ARG A 37 8.86 -4.72 -1.85
N CYS A 38 7.87 -5.53 -1.47
CA CYS A 38 6.52 -5.04 -1.27
C CYS A 38 6.08 -5.10 0.18
N THR A 39 5.33 -4.09 0.60
CA THR A 39 4.56 -4.09 1.84
C THR A 39 3.12 -3.82 1.47
N ALA A 40 2.24 -4.79 1.72
CA ALA A 40 0.81 -4.65 1.46
C ALA A 40 0.05 -4.30 2.74
N VAL A 41 -0.86 -3.33 2.67
CA VAL A 41 -1.69 -2.90 3.80
C VAL A 41 -3.12 -2.69 3.35
N GLN A 42 -4.06 -2.94 4.27
CA GLN A 42 -5.48 -3.00 3.95
C GLN A 42 -6.21 -1.65 3.91
N ASN A 43 -5.58 -0.55 4.35
CA ASN A 43 -6.21 0.78 4.36
C ASN A 43 -5.18 1.90 4.53
N GLY A 44 -5.63 3.13 4.26
CA GLY A 44 -4.82 4.34 4.38
C GLY A 44 -4.28 4.62 5.78
N ARG A 45 -4.97 4.22 6.85
CA ARG A 45 -4.50 4.43 8.24
C ARG A 45 -3.25 3.60 8.51
N VAL A 46 -3.28 2.31 8.17
CA VAL A 46 -2.10 1.43 8.30
C VAL A 46 -1.00 1.90 7.35
N ALA A 47 -1.35 2.37 6.14
CA ALA A 47 -0.38 2.93 5.21
C ALA A 47 0.37 4.14 5.78
N GLN A 48 -0.34 5.10 6.40
CA GLN A 48 0.28 6.25 7.05
C GLN A 48 1.26 5.84 8.16
N ASP A 49 0.92 4.82 8.94
CA ASP A 49 1.81 4.31 9.98
C ASP A 49 3.04 3.61 9.39
N GLN A 50 2.90 2.94 8.23
CA GLN A 50 4.03 2.33 7.54
C GLN A 50 4.97 3.36 6.94
N VAL A 51 4.44 4.38 6.26
CA VAL A 51 5.25 5.47 5.67
C VAL A 51 6.10 6.19 6.73
N LYS A 52 5.60 6.30 7.97
CA LYS A 52 6.36 6.88 9.09
C LYS A 52 7.49 5.97 9.59
N LYS A 53 7.36 4.65 9.46
CA LYS A 53 8.34 3.66 9.94
C LYS A 53 9.41 3.35 8.90
N ALA A 54 9.00 3.25 7.64
CA ALA A 54 9.86 3.00 6.50
C ALA A 54 9.40 3.94 5.39
N THR A 55 10.32 4.68 4.76
CA THR A 55 10.02 5.55 3.63
C THR A 55 9.97 4.71 2.35
N PRO A 56 8.78 4.34 1.84
CA PRO A 56 8.71 3.63 0.57
C PRO A 56 9.14 4.56 -0.58
N ASP A 57 9.71 3.97 -1.62
CA ASP A 57 10.09 4.68 -2.85
C ASP A 57 8.85 4.98 -3.71
N LEU A 58 7.81 4.15 -3.59
CA LEU A 58 6.54 4.29 -4.29
C LEU A 58 5.37 3.81 -3.41
N VAL A 59 4.25 4.54 -3.46
CA VAL A 59 2.97 4.11 -2.87
C VAL A 59 1.99 3.86 -4.00
N LEU A 60 1.43 2.65 -4.06
CA LEU A 60 0.38 2.26 -4.98
C LEU A 60 -0.91 2.08 -4.17
N SER A 61 -1.84 3.01 -4.34
CA SER A 61 -3.12 3.04 -3.62
C SER A 61 -4.26 3.04 -4.63
N ASP A 62 -5.31 2.28 -4.38
CA ASP A 62 -6.55 2.47 -5.13
C ASP A 62 -7.12 3.87 -4.80
N MET A 63 -7.61 4.57 -5.84
CA MET A 63 -8.21 5.90 -5.75
C MET A 63 -9.66 5.85 -5.23
N ILE A 64 -10.31 4.69 -5.28
CA ILE A 64 -11.66 4.49 -4.73
C ILE A 64 -11.56 3.62 -3.47
N MET A 65 -10.83 4.10 -2.47
CA MET A 65 -11.21 3.74 -1.11
C MET A 65 -12.37 4.67 -0.75
N PRO A 66 -13.62 4.18 -0.56
CA PRO A 66 -14.60 4.98 0.14
C PRO A 66 -13.92 5.41 1.43
N GLU A 67 -13.85 6.71 1.70
CA GLU A 67 -13.39 7.21 2.98
C GLU A 67 -14.05 6.33 4.04
N MET A 68 -13.23 5.68 4.84
CA MET A 68 -13.70 5.01 6.04
C MET A 68 -14.18 6.15 6.93
N ASP A 69 -15.44 6.53 6.71
CA ASP A 69 -16.21 7.51 7.44
C ASP A 69 -16.56 6.85 8.78
N ASP A 70 -15.52 6.56 9.56
CA ASP A 70 -15.59 6.02 10.91
C ASP A 70 -16.05 7.13 11.85
N GLY A 71 -17.31 7.55 11.73
CA GLY A 71 -17.80 8.67 12.52
C GLY A 71 -19.27 9.00 12.31
N ALA A 72 -20.15 8.13 12.79
CA ALA A 72 -21.56 8.43 13.07
C ALA A 72 -22.56 8.42 11.89
N ARG A 73 -22.94 7.21 11.43
CA ARG A 73 -24.36 6.96 11.11
C ARG A 73 -25.01 6.15 12.23
N SER A 74 -25.30 6.83 13.35
CA SER A 74 -26.48 6.50 14.14
C SER A 74 -27.70 6.89 13.30
N HIS A 75 -28.18 5.99 12.45
CA HIS A 75 -29.52 6.09 11.90
C HIS A 75 -30.36 5.07 12.67
N SER A 76 -31.06 5.60 13.68
CA SER A 76 -32.07 4.89 14.44
C SER A 76 -33.05 4.18 13.48
N PRO A 77 -33.52 2.96 13.80
CA PRO A 77 -34.60 2.34 13.04
C PRO A 77 -35.83 3.23 13.20
N ARG A 78 -36.30 3.89 12.14
CA ARG A 78 -37.66 4.43 12.13
C ARG A 78 -38.60 3.25 12.04
N SER A 79 -39.23 2.92 13.16
CA SER A 79 -40.44 2.13 13.20
C SER A 79 -41.51 2.77 12.31
N LEU A 80 -42.09 1.95 11.43
CA LEU A 80 -43.46 2.08 10.94
C LEU A 80 -44.08 0.68 10.99
#